data_AF-A0A543PVG4-F1
#
_entry.id   AF-A0A543PVG4-F1
#
_cell.length_a   1.000
_cell.length_b   1.000
_cell.length_c   1.000
_cell.angle_alpha   90.00
_cell.angle_beta   90.00
_cell.angle_gamma   90.00
#
_symmetry.space_group_name_H-M   'P 1'
#
loop_
_entity.id
_entity.type
_entity.pdbx_description
1 polymer ?
#
loop_
_entity_poly.entity_id
_entity_poly.type
_entity_poly.pdbx_seq_one_letter_code
_entity_poly.pdbx_strand_id
1 'polypeptide(L)'
;MDAVRIALQVLLVLSSLVLTLFILLHKGKGGGLSDMFGGGMSTSLGGSSVAERNLDRFTVAVAAVWATAIIGLGLLARFAS
;
A
#
# COMPACT_ATOMS: atom_id res chain seq x y z
N MET A 1 -0.27 -6.46 29.02
CA MET A 1 -0.51 -6.55 27.56
C MET A 1 0.20 -5.41 26.80
N ASP A 2 0.98 -4.59 27.51
CA ASP A 2 1.50 -3.33 26.97
C ASP A 2 2.61 -3.54 25.95
N ALA A 3 3.50 -4.51 26.17
CA ALA A 3 4.54 -4.86 25.21
C ALA A 3 3.96 -5.25 23.83
N VAL A 4 2.91 -6.07 23.80
CA VAL A 4 2.23 -6.50 22.55
C VAL A 4 1.54 -5.31 21.89
N ARG A 5 0.87 -4.46 22.68
CA ARG A 5 0.23 -3.24 22.18
C ARG A 5 1.22 -2.28 21.55
N ILE A 6 2.35 -2.01 22.22
CA ILE A 6 3.43 -1.15 21.72
C ILE A 6 4.02 -1.74 20.44
N ALA A 7 4.29 -3.05 20.40
CA ALA A 7 4.82 -3.70 19.21
C ALA A 7 3.88 -3.55 18.00
N LEU A 8 2.58 -3.77 18.18
CA LEU A 8 1.58 -3.61 17.11
C LEU A 8 1.44 -2.15 16.66
N GLN A 9 1.51 -1.18 17.58
CA GLN A 9 1.48 0.25 17.24
C GLN A 9 2.70 0.66 16.42
N VAL A 10 3.90 0.24 16.83
CA VAL A 10 5.14 0.51 16.09
C VAL A 10 5.08 -0.13 14.69
N LEU A 11 4.61 -1.38 14.60
CA LEU A 11 4.45 -2.08 13.32
C LEU A 11 3.44 -1.36 12.41
N LEU A 12 2.34 -0.86 12.95
CA LEU A 12 1.34 -0.10 12.19
C LEU A 12 1.90 1.23 11.66
N VAL A 13 2.64 1.98 12.48
CA VAL A 13 3.24 3.24 12.05
C VAL A 13 4.29 3.01 10.96
N LEU A 14 5.18 2.03 11.15
CA LEU A 14 6.21 1.69 10.17
C LEU A 14 5.59 1.22 8.85
N SER A 15 4.60 0.32 8.90
CA SER A 15 3.93 -0.17 7.70
C SER A 15 3.14 0.93 6.97
N SER A 16 2.53 1.89 7.68
CA SER A 16 1.91 3.08 7.06
C SER A 16 2.91 3.93 6.29
N LEU A 17 4.09 4.19 6.87
CA LEU A 17 5.14 4.98 6.20
C LEU A 17 5.67 4.27 4.95
N VAL A 18 5.93 2.96 5.04
CA VAL A 18 6.38 2.14 3.91
C VAL A 18 5.32 2.09 2.82
N LEU A 19 4.04 1.89 3.17
CA LEU A 19 2.94 1.91 2.21
C LEU A 19 2.84 3.25 1.48
N THR A 20 2.97 4.36 2.21
CA THR A 20 2.93 5.70 1.61
C THR A 20 4.04 5.85 0.58
N LEU A 21 5.26 5.45 0.93
CA LEU A 21 6.40 5.44 0.00
C LEU A 21 6.17 4.54 -1.22
N PHE A 22 5.67 3.33 -1.01
CA PHE A 22 5.38 2.39 -2.09
C PHE A 22 4.30 2.92 -3.02
N ILE A 23 3.23 3.51 -2.49
CA ILE A 23 2.17 4.14 -3.29
C ILE A 23 2.75 5.29 -4.12
N LEU A 24 3.57 6.17 -3.54
CA LEU A 24 4.23 7.27 -4.27
C LEU A 24 5.19 6.76 -5.36
N LEU A 25 5.81 5.60 -5.16
CA LEU A 25 6.71 4.98 -6.12
C LEU A 25 5.98 4.31 -7.30
N HIS A 26 4.67 4.04 -7.19
CA HIS A 26 3.91 3.63 -8.36
C HIS A 26 3.96 4.76 -9.38
N LYS A 27 4.44 4.47 -10.59
CA LYS A 27 4.34 5.41 -11.70
C LYS A 27 2.91 5.92 -11.74
N GLY A 28 2.73 7.23 -11.59
CA GLY A 28 1.46 7.92 -11.84
C GLY A 28 1.11 7.84 -13.32
N LYS A 29 0.81 6.66 -13.84
CA LYS A 29 0.23 6.47 -15.17
C LYS A 29 -1.15 7.11 -15.13
N GLY A 30 -1.29 8.32 -15.68
CA GLY A 30 -2.56 9.03 -15.80
C GLY A 30 -2.62 10.47 -15.26
N GLY A 31 -1.51 11.08 -14.84
CA GLY A 31 -1.52 12.43 -14.26
C GLY A 31 -1.62 13.61 -15.25
N GLY A 32 -1.60 13.36 -16.55
CA GLY A 32 -1.68 14.41 -17.57
C GLY A 32 -3.12 14.70 -18.01
N LEU A 33 -3.45 15.98 -18.23
CA LEU A 33 -4.75 16.41 -18.82
C LEU A 33 -5.11 15.58 -20.07
N SER A 34 -4.13 15.23 -20.91
CA SER A 34 -4.33 14.39 -22.08
C SER A 34 -4.86 12.98 -21.74
N ASP A 35 -4.37 12.33 -20.67
CA ASP A 35 -4.88 11.00 -20.26
C ASP A 35 -6.29 11.10 -19.65
N MET A 36 -6.61 12.23 -19.00
CA MET A 36 -7.94 12.50 -18.45
C MET A 36 -8.98 12.90 -19.52
N PHE A 37 -8.53 13.43 -20.67
CA PHE A 37 -9.39 13.90 -21.78
C PHE A 37 -9.40 12.96 -23.00
N GLY A 38 -9.12 11.66 -22.82
CA GLY A 38 -9.24 10.67 -23.90
C GLY A 38 -7.98 10.50 -24.75
N GLY A 39 -6.81 10.66 -24.13
CA GLY A 39 -5.49 10.53 -24.74
C GLY A 39 -5.25 9.15 -25.34
N GLY A 40 -5.53 9.03 -26.64
CA GLY A 40 -4.84 8.12 -27.54
C GLY A 40 -5.57 6.84 -27.90
N MET A 41 -6.13 6.82 -29.11
CA MET A 41 -6.54 5.64 -29.88
C MET A 41 -5.33 4.77 -30.33
N SER A 42 -4.30 4.67 -29.49
CA SER A 42 -3.14 3.84 -29.74
C SER A 42 -2.76 3.21 -28.42
N THR A 43 -3.32 2.01 -28.22
CA THR A 43 -2.79 0.97 -27.33
C THR A 43 -1.28 0.89 -27.48
N SER A 44 -0.56 1.66 -26.66
CA SER A 44 0.82 1.34 -26.38
C SER A 44 0.76 0.09 -25.49
N LEU A 45 0.94 -1.06 -26.14
CA LEU A 45 1.41 -2.31 -25.54
C LEU A 45 2.83 -2.12 -24.94
N GLY A 46 3.10 -0.99 -24.30
CA GLY A 46 4.29 -0.72 -23.52
C GLY A 46 4.13 -1.46 -22.21
N GLY A 47 4.53 -2.74 -22.23
CA GLY A 47 4.36 -3.70 -21.16
C GLY A 47 4.56 -3.08 -19.79
N SER A 48 3.62 -3.36 -18.89
CA SER A 48 3.82 -3.16 -17.46
C SER A 48 5.20 -3.73 -17.13
N SER A 49 6.13 -2.83 -16.82
CA SER A 49 7.52 -3.20 -16.56
C SER A 49 7.51 -4.30 -15.49
N VAL A 50 8.40 -5.28 -15.61
CA VAL A 50 8.55 -6.32 -14.57
C VAL A 50 8.74 -5.65 -13.18
N ALA A 51 9.33 -4.46 -13.14
CA ALA A 51 9.42 -3.65 -11.94
C ALA A 51 8.05 -3.16 -11.41
N GLU A 52 7.12 -2.74 -12.27
CA GLU A 52 5.77 -2.30 -11.86
C GLU A 52 4.98 -3.47 -11.26
N ARG A 53 4.99 -4.64 -11.91
CA ARG A 53 4.27 -5.83 -11.40
C ARG A 53 4.81 -6.32 -10.07
N ASN A 54 6.12 -6.24 -9.88
CA ASN A 54 6.74 -6.62 -8.61
C ASN A 54 6.45 -5.57 -7.52
N LEU A 55 6.51 -4.28 -7.84
CA LEU A 55 6.18 -3.21 -6.89
C LEU A 55 4.74 -3.33 -6.37
N ASP A 56 3.80 -3.64 -7.25
CA ASP A 56 2.39 -3.84 -6.89
C ASP A 56 2.24 -5.04 -5.94
N ARG A 57 2.89 -6.16 -6.25
CA ARG A 57 2.89 -7.36 -5.39
C ARG A 57 3.46 -7.08 -3.99
N PHE A 58 4.57 -6.35 -3.90
CA PHE A 58 5.13 -5.95 -2.60
C PHE A 58 4.19 -5.02 -1.83
N THR A 59 3.54 -4.10 -2.52
CA THR A 59 2.61 -3.15 -1.90
C THR A 59 1.39 -3.85 -1.34
N VAL A 60 0.81 -4.79 -2.09
CA VAL A 60 -0.30 -5.63 -1.61
C VAL A 60 0.14 -6.47 -0.40
N ALA A 61 1.35 -7.04 -0.41
CA ALA A 61 1.86 -7.79 0.73
C ALA A 61 2.01 -6.92 2.00
N VAL A 62 2.56 -5.71 1.86
CA VAL A 62 2.68 -4.76 2.99
C VAL A 62 1.31 -4.26 3.45
N ALA A 63 0.37 -4.02 2.53
CA ALA A 63 -1.00 -3.64 2.84
C ALA A 63 -1.73 -4.71 3.67
N ALA A 64 -1.53 -5.99 3.35
CA ALA A 64 -2.09 -7.09 4.13
C ALA A 64 -1.53 -7.14 5.56
N VAL A 65 -0.22 -6.93 5.72
CA VAL A 65 0.43 -6.86 7.05
C VAL A 65 -0.10 -5.68 7.86
N TRP A 66 -0.21 -4.51 7.22
CA TRP A 66 -0.77 -3.30 7.82
C TRP A 66 -2.22 -3.49 8.30
N ALA A 67 -3.07 -4.08 7.45
CA ALA A 67 -4.46 -4.37 7.80
C ALA A 67 -4.57 -5.37 8.96
N THR A 68 -3.72 -6.40 8.97
CA THR A 68 -3.66 -7.38 10.06
C THR A 68 -3.26 -6.70 11.38
N ALA A 69 -2.34 -5.73 11.36
CA ALA A 69 -1.96 -4.96 12.54
C ALA A 69 -3.13 -4.12 13.11
N ILE A 70 -3.92 -3.49 12.23
CA ILE A 70 -5.12 -2.74 12.62
C ILE A 70 -6.14 -3.65 13.29
N ILE A 71 -6.45 -4.79 12.66
CA ILE A 71 -7.40 -5.76 13.21
C ILE A 71 -6.88 -6.29 14.54
N GLY A 72 -5.60 -6.65 14.63
CA GLY A 72 -4.97 -7.11 15.86
C GLY A 72 -5.07 -6.10 17.00
N LEU A 73 -4.81 -4.81 16.73
CA LEU A 73 -5.00 -3.73 17.71
C LEU A 73 -6.46 -3.55 18.11
N GLY A 74 -7.40 -3.63 17.15
CA GLY A 74 -8.84 -3.53 17.42
C GLY A 74 -9.34 -4.67 18.31
N LEU A 75 -8.91 -5.90 18.03
CA LEU A 75 -9.22 -7.07 18.85
C LEU A 75 -8.62 -6.95 20.25
N LEU A 76 -7.34 -6.56 20.35
CA LEU A 76 -6.67 -6.37 21.64
C LEU A 76 -7.35 -5.26 22.45
N ALA A 77 -7.76 -4.17 21.81
CA ALA A 77 -8.52 -3.10 22.45
C ALA A 77 -9.94 -3.51 22.87
N ARG A 78 -10.54 -4.52 22.24
CA ARG A 78 -11.90 -5.00 22.56
C ARG A 78 -11.93 -6.07 23.64
N PHE A 79 -10.92 -6.95 23.66
CA PHE A 79 -10.92 -8.18 24.47
C PHE A 79 -9.83 -8.22 25.54
N ALA A 80 -8.77 -7.42 25.39
CA ALA A 80 -7.69 -7.31 26.40
C ALA A 80 -7.76 -6.00 27.20
N SER A 81 -8.84 -5.23 27.00
CA SER A 81 -9.27 -4.10 27.83
C SER A 81 -10.02 -4.58 29.06
#